data_AF-A0A2I9CWV1-F1
#
_entry.id   AF-A0A2I9CWV1-F1
#
_cell.length_a   1.000
_cell.length_b   1.000
_cell.length_c   1.000
_cell.angle_alpha   90.00
_cell.angle_beta   90.00
_cell.angle_gamma   90.00
#
_symmetry.space_group_name_H-M   'P 1'
#
loop_
_entity.id
_entity.type
_entity.pdbx_description
1 polymer ?
#
loop_
_entity_poly.entity_id
_entity_poly.type
_entity_poly.pdbx_seq_one_letter_code
_entity_poly.pdbx_strand_id
1 'polypeptide(L)'
;MDSTYESDDLKILGIVVRLKEQIERLGWDGSVSAEVRGMNGTFFLFVHGNKNRRGVIGPELDDLLAFVAAEAPGSYGVMYWRNMEDSNDFKVRVLAPGRLVDHPDPFLSPVVPTIEDEDGEPAEVGSAEATFWDQRFRTYSQALRKDVDNEEASGSEER
;
A
#
# COMPACT_ATOMS: atom_id res chain seq x y z
N MET A 1 -26.25 30.22 -11.42
CA MET A 1 -25.46 29.93 -10.22
C MET A 1 -24.61 28.74 -10.57
N ASP A 2 -23.50 29.01 -11.24
CA ASP A 2 -22.59 28.04 -11.82
C ASP A 2 -21.32 28.83 -12.14
N SER A 3 -20.19 28.52 -11.50
CA SER A 3 -18.90 29.16 -11.87
C SER A 3 -17.69 28.70 -11.05
N THR A 4 -17.83 28.15 -9.84
CA THR A 4 -16.67 27.82 -8.98
C THR A 4 -16.52 26.32 -8.75
N TYR A 5 -17.59 25.63 -8.34
CA TYR A 5 -17.54 24.18 -8.08
C TYR A 5 -17.26 23.37 -9.35
N GLU A 6 -17.93 23.65 -10.47
CA GLU A 6 -17.66 22.95 -11.73
C GLU A 6 -16.21 23.18 -12.23
N SER A 7 -15.65 24.37 -11.99
CA SER A 7 -14.26 24.66 -12.37
C SER A 7 -13.27 23.85 -11.54
N ASP A 8 -13.53 23.67 -10.26
CA ASP A 8 -12.66 22.92 -9.36
C ASP A 8 -12.80 21.40 -9.58
N ASP A 9 -14.00 20.90 -9.87
CA ASP A 9 -14.22 19.51 -10.24
C ASP A 9 -13.47 19.14 -11.53
N LEU A 10 -13.49 20.00 -12.55
CA LEU A 10 -12.72 19.79 -13.78
C LEU A 10 -11.20 19.77 -13.54
N LYS A 11 -10.68 20.60 -12.63
CA LYS A 11 -9.25 20.58 -12.25
C LYS A 11 -8.90 19.29 -11.53
N ILE A 12 -9.73 18.85 -10.58
CA ILE A 12 -9.53 17.60 -9.85
C ILE A 12 -9.53 16.41 -10.81
N LEU A 13 -10.48 16.36 -11.74
CA LEU A 13 -10.52 15.31 -12.77
C LEU A 13 -9.24 15.32 -13.62
N GLY A 14 -8.74 16.50 -14.00
CA GLY A 14 -7.48 16.63 -14.71
C GLY A 14 -6.27 16.10 -13.93
N ILE A 15 -6.22 16.33 -12.61
CA ILE A 15 -5.18 15.78 -11.73
C ILE A 15 -5.30 14.26 -11.65
N VAL A 16 -6.51 13.74 -11.48
CA VAL A 16 -6.79 12.29 -11.40
C VAL A 16 -6.35 11.57 -12.67
N VAL A 17 -6.61 12.14 -13.85
CA VAL A 17 -6.15 11.57 -15.12
C VAL A 17 -4.63 11.49 -15.16
N ARG A 18 -3.93 12.59 -14.86
CA ARG A 18 -2.45 12.61 -14.84
C ARG A 18 -1.87 11.62 -13.82
N LEU A 19 -2.52 11.50 -12.65
CA LEU A 19 -2.10 10.58 -11.61
C LEU A 19 -2.24 9.12 -12.06
N LYS A 20 -3.35 8.77 -12.72
CA LYS A 20 -3.55 7.43 -13.31
C LYS A 20 -2.51 7.12 -14.39
N GLU A 21 -2.25 8.06 -15.30
CA GLU A 21 -1.21 7.90 -16.33
C GLU A 21 0.18 7.70 -15.70
N GLN A 22 0.49 8.41 -14.61
CA GLN A 22 1.76 8.25 -13.91
C GLN A 22 1.87 6.86 -13.29
N ILE A 23 0.82 6.38 -12.63
CA ILE A 23 0.76 5.01 -12.07
C ILE A 23 0.97 3.96 -13.16
N GLU A 24 0.30 4.10 -14.31
CA GLU A 24 0.46 3.18 -15.44
C GLU A 24 1.89 3.19 -16.00
N ARG A 25 2.52 4.36 -16.11
CA ARG A 25 3.91 4.50 -16.58
C ARG A 25 4.93 3.87 -15.65
N LEU A 26 4.68 3.88 -14.34
CA LEU A 26 5.59 3.28 -13.36
C LEU A 26 5.71 1.77 -13.56
N GLY A 27 4.66 1.11 -14.06
CA GLY A 27 4.71 -0.29 -14.48
C GLY A 27 5.23 -1.23 -13.39
N TRP A 28 4.92 -0.93 -12.13
CA TRP A 28 5.37 -1.72 -10.99
C TRP A 28 4.96 -3.19 -11.15
N ASP A 29 5.86 -4.09 -10.72
CA ASP A 29 5.57 -5.52 -10.66
C ASP A 29 4.49 -5.83 -9.60
N GLY A 30 4.01 -7.07 -9.54
CA GLY A 30 2.97 -7.48 -8.58
C GLY A 30 3.32 -7.31 -7.09
N SER A 31 4.53 -6.83 -6.74
CA SER A 31 4.91 -6.56 -5.35
C SER A 31 4.49 -5.17 -4.86
N VAL A 32 4.16 -4.23 -5.76
CA VAL A 32 3.68 -2.89 -5.42
C VAL A 32 2.61 -2.47 -6.41
N SER A 33 1.52 -1.88 -5.93
CA SER A 33 0.51 -1.30 -6.79
C SER A 33 0.01 0.03 -6.23
N ALA A 34 -0.52 0.83 -7.14
CA ALA A 34 -1.26 2.03 -6.80
C ALA A 34 -2.54 2.07 -7.64
N GLU A 35 -3.58 2.67 -7.10
CA GLU A 35 -4.82 2.91 -7.81
C GLU A 35 -5.50 4.18 -7.33
N VAL A 36 -6.20 4.86 -8.23
CA VAL A 36 -7.03 6.02 -7.91
C VAL A 36 -8.50 5.64 -8.06
N ARG A 37 -9.25 5.70 -6.96
CA ARG A 37 -10.68 5.39 -6.92
C ARG A 37 -11.51 6.59 -6.51
N GLY A 38 -12.60 6.81 -7.23
CA GLY A 38 -13.65 7.73 -6.80
C GLY A 38 -14.59 7.05 -5.80
N MET A 39 -14.79 7.64 -4.63
CA MET A 39 -15.68 7.15 -3.58
C MET A 39 -16.46 8.34 -3.02
N ASN A 40 -17.80 8.28 -3.12
CA ASN A 40 -18.71 9.31 -2.61
C ASN A 40 -18.33 10.75 -3.01
N GLY A 41 -17.96 10.96 -4.28
CA GLY A 41 -17.59 12.28 -4.80
C GLY A 41 -16.19 12.76 -4.44
N THR A 42 -15.37 11.93 -3.79
CA THR A 42 -13.96 12.22 -3.48
C THR A 42 -13.06 11.19 -4.14
N PHE A 43 -11.83 11.58 -4.49
CA PHE A 43 -10.83 10.65 -5.04
C PHE A 43 -9.83 10.23 -3.97
N PHE A 44 -9.51 8.94 -3.95
CA PHE A 44 -8.54 8.34 -3.05
C PHE A 44 -7.44 7.69 -3.88
N LEU A 45 -6.19 7.98 -3.53
CA LEU A 45 -5.03 7.23 -3.98
C LEU A 45 -4.75 6.14 -2.95
N PHE A 46 -4.84 4.88 -3.38
CA PHE A 46 -4.38 3.74 -2.61
C PHE A 46 -3.02 3.33 -3.14
N VAL A 47 -2.06 3.13 -2.24
CA VAL A 47 -0.75 2.56 -2.56
C VAL A 47 -0.50 1.44 -1.57
N HIS A 48 -0.13 0.28 -2.06
CA HIS A 48 0.25 -0.85 -1.22
C HIS A 48 1.39 -1.63 -1.87
N GLY A 49 2.23 -2.23 -1.04
CA GLY A 49 3.30 -3.06 -1.54
C GLY A 49 4.03 -3.77 -0.43
N ASN A 50 4.63 -4.90 -0.78
CA ASN A 50 5.49 -5.66 0.10
C ASN A 50 6.71 -6.12 -0.72
N LYS A 51 7.77 -5.33 -0.65
CA LYS A 51 9.02 -5.62 -1.35
C LYS A 51 10.15 -5.67 -0.35
N ASN A 52 10.95 -6.74 -0.43
CA ASN A 52 12.06 -6.98 0.48
C ASN A 52 13.17 -5.91 0.41
N ARG A 53 13.17 -5.02 -0.59
CA ARG A 53 14.13 -3.92 -0.75
C ARG A 53 13.49 -2.67 -1.33
N ARG A 54 13.87 -1.50 -0.78
CA ARG A 54 13.37 -0.18 -1.22
C ARG A 54 13.71 0.13 -2.69
N GLY A 55 14.87 -0.32 -3.18
CA GLY A 55 15.22 -0.37 -4.61
C GLY A 55 14.84 0.87 -5.44
N VAL A 56 14.51 0.65 -6.72
CA VAL A 56 14.05 1.69 -7.66
C VAL A 56 12.66 2.22 -7.30
N ILE A 57 11.84 1.41 -6.62
CA ILE A 57 10.45 1.76 -6.30
C ILE A 57 10.35 2.86 -5.23
N GLY A 58 11.30 2.92 -4.29
CA GLY A 58 11.32 3.95 -3.26
C GLY A 58 11.29 5.38 -3.85
N PRO A 59 12.28 5.75 -4.69
CA PRO A 59 12.28 7.04 -5.38
C PRO A 59 11.02 7.29 -6.24
N GLU A 60 10.55 6.28 -6.97
CA GLU A 60 9.35 6.40 -7.81
C GLU A 60 8.09 6.69 -7.00
N LEU A 61 7.96 6.06 -5.82
CA LEU A 61 6.89 6.33 -4.87
C LEU A 61 7.04 7.72 -4.25
N ASP A 62 8.26 8.13 -3.91
CA ASP A 62 8.55 9.47 -3.41
C ASP A 62 8.11 10.53 -4.44
N ASP A 63 8.40 10.32 -5.73
CA ASP A 63 8.01 11.20 -6.83
C ASP A 63 6.48 11.21 -7.06
N LEU A 64 5.82 10.05 -6.98
CA LEU A 64 4.36 9.94 -7.08
C LEU A 64 3.67 10.74 -5.97
N LEU A 65 4.14 10.61 -4.73
CA LEU A 65 3.57 11.35 -3.61
C LEU A 65 3.88 12.84 -3.70
N ALA A 66 5.08 13.23 -4.15
CA ALA A 66 5.45 14.62 -4.36
C ALA A 66 4.57 15.29 -5.44
N PHE A 67 4.24 14.56 -6.50
CA PHE A 67 3.28 15.01 -7.50
C PHE A 67 1.90 15.32 -6.88
N VAL A 68 1.37 14.42 -6.04
CA VAL A 68 0.09 14.67 -5.35
C VAL A 68 0.17 15.90 -4.45
N ALA A 69 1.27 16.04 -3.69
CA ALA A 69 1.47 17.18 -2.80
C ALA A 69 1.51 18.53 -3.55
N ALA A 70 2.12 18.55 -4.75
CA ALA A 70 2.24 19.74 -5.58
C ALA A 70 0.94 20.09 -6.31
N GLU A 71 0.31 19.10 -6.95
CA GLU A 71 -0.84 19.31 -7.84
C GLU A 71 -2.17 19.40 -7.09
N ALA A 72 -2.26 18.70 -5.94
CA ALA A 72 -3.45 18.69 -5.09
C ALA A 72 -3.06 19.04 -3.64
N PRO A 73 -2.64 20.29 -3.36
CA PRO A 73 -2.17 20.70 -2.04
C PRO A 73 -3.24 20.61 -0.94
N GLY A 74 -4.52 20.53 -1.31
CA GLY A 74 -5.63 20.25 -0.38
C GLY A 74 -5.79 18.77 0.00
N SER A 75 -5.08 17.87 -0.67
CA SER A 75 -5.07 16.44 -0.34
C SER A 75 -4.38 16.19 0.99
N TYR A 76 -4.86 15.16 1.68
CA TYR A 76 -4.29 14.69 2.92
C TYR A 76 -4.34 13.17 2.99
N GLY A 77 -3.46 12.58 3.78
CA GLY A 77 -3.41 11.13 3.94
C GLY A 77 -2.21 10.66 4.72
N VAL A 78 -2.17 9.36 4.96
CA VAL A 78 -1.07 8.68 5.64
C VAL A 78 -0.66 7.43 4.88
N MET A 79 0.62 7.12 4.89
CA MET A 79 1.18 5.88 4.37
C MET A 79 2.16 5.30 5.38
N TYR A 80 1.89 4.09 5.84
CA TYR A 80 2.83 3.34 6.66
C TYR A 80 3.87 2.70 5.75
N TRP A 81 5.13 2.80 6.14
CA TRP A 81 6.23 2.15 5.44
C TRP A 81 7.32 1.71 6.42
N ARG A 82 8.01 0.63 6.09
CA ARG A 82 9.13 0.08 6.86
C ARG A 82 10.23 -0.34 5.89
N ASN A 83 11.48 -0.06 6.26
CA ASN A 83 12.62 -0.69 5.62
C ASN A 83 13.20 -1.73 6.60
N MET A 84 13.05 -3.01 6.27
CA MET A 84 13.54 -4.11 7.11
C MET A 84 15.05 -4.08 7.30
N GLU A 85 15.81 -3.51 6.35
CA GLU A 85 17.27 -3.42 6.45
C GLU A 85 17.74 -2.31 7.41
N ASP A 86 16.92 -1.29 7.66
CA ASP A 86 17.33 -0.08 8.38
C ASP A 86 16.84 -0.03 9.84
N SER A 87 15.62 -0.50 10.12
CA SER A 87 15.02 -0.34 11.44
C SER A 87 13.97 -1.41 11.78
N ASN A 88 13.85 -1.65 13.08
CA ASN A 88 12.74 -2.39 13.69
C ASN A 88 11.46 -1.54 13.82
N ASP A 89 11.41 -0.34 13.23
CA ASP A 89 10.28 0.58 13.35
C ASP A 89 9.59 0.84 12.00
N PHE A 90 8.27 0.94 12.04
CA PHE A 90 7.50 1.59 10.99
C PHE A 90 7.69 3.11 11.05
N LYS A 91 7.47 3.74 9.90
CA LYS A 91 7.33 5.18 9.76
C LYS A 91 5.97 5.49 9.16
N VAL A 92 5.38 6.58 9.61
CA VAL A 92 4.18 7.13 9.00
C VAL A 92 4.58 8.32 8.16
N ARG A 93 4.41 8.20 6.85
CA ARG A 93 4.47 9.35 5.95
C ARG A 93 3.13 10.06 5.96
N VAL A 94 3.13 11.33 6.35
CA VAL A 94 1.93 12.17 6.39
C VAL A 94 1.97 13.14 5.22
N LEU A 95 0.89 13.15 4.43
CA LEU A 95 0.57 14.22 3.49
C LEU A 95 -0.41 15.16 4.18
N ALA A 96 0.00 16.41 4.42
CA ALA A 96 -0.88 17.45 4.93
C ALA A 96 -0.36 18.82 4.48
N PRO A 97 -1.28 19.75 4.24
CA PRO A 97 -1.49 20.41 2.95
C PRO A 97 -0.21 20.68 2.14
N GLY A 98 -0.01 19.86 1.10
CA GLY A 98 1.09 19.97 0.13
C GLY A 98 2.48 19.63 0.67
N ARG A 99 2.59 19.05 1.87
CA ARG A 99 3.86 18.64 2.48
C ARG A 99 3.85 17.17 2.83
N LEU A 100 4.97 16.51 2.56
CA LEU A 100 5.24 15.13 2.97
C LEU A 100 6.25 15.14 4.10
N VAL A 101 5.89 14.53 5.22
CA VAL A 101 6.78 14.41 6.39
C VAL A 101 6.70 12.99 6.94
N ASP A 102 7.87 12.40 7.19
CA ASP A 102 7.95 11.11 7.89
C ASP A 102 7.97 11.33 9.40
N HIS A 103 7.12 10.60 10.10
CA HIS A 103 7.06 10.54 11.56
C HIS A 103 7.35 9.12 12.05
N PRO A 104 7.94 8.95 13.25
CA PRO A 104 7.96 7.66 13.92
C PRO A 104 6.53 7.16 14.12
N ASP A 105 6.29 5.89 13.87
CA ASP A 105 4.99 5.28 14.13
C ASP A 105 4.89 4.85 15.61
N PRO A 106 3.90 5.32 16.39
CA PRO A 106 3.71 4.89 17.77
C PRO A 106 2.84 3.63 17.93
N PHE A 107 2.24 3.10 16.84
CA PHE A 107 1.22 2.07 16.95
C PHE A 107 1.72 0.65 16.64
N LEU A 108 2.57 0.52 15.64
CA LEU A 108 3.13 -0.74 15.12
C LEU A 108 4.63 -0.84 15.39
N SER A 109 5.23 0.13 16.08
CA SER A 109 6.67 0.14 16.39
C SER A 109 6.93 0.03 17.89
N PRO A 110 8.00 -0.68 18.30
CA PRO A 110 8.90 -1.47 17.45
C PRO A 110 8.22 -2.77 16.99
N VAL A 111 8.47 -3.23 15.76
CA VAL A 111 7.85 -4.44 15.20
C VAL A 111 8.13 -5.64 16.09
N VAL A 112 9.35 -5.80 16.56
CA VAL A 112 9.68 -6.74 17.64
C VAL A 112 9.79 -5.96 18.95
N PRO A 113 9.01 -6.26 20.02
CA PRO A 113 8.06 -7.36 20.15
C PRO A 113 6.58 -6.99 19.85
N THR A 114 6.27 -5.83 19.26
CA THR A 114 4.86 -5.35 19.19
C THR A 114 3.98 -6.15 18.23
N ILE A 115 4.55 -6.62 17.12
CA ILE A 115 3.88 -7.39 16.07
C ILE A 115 4.47 -8.79 15.95
N GLU A 116 5.80 -8.90 15.96
CA GLU A 116 6.57 -10.13 15.83
C GLU A 116 7.24 -10.44 17.18
N ASP A 117 7.41 -11.71 17.53
CA ASP A 117 8.05 -12.11 18.79
C ASP A 117 9.59 -12.03 18.73
N GLU A 118 10.25 -11.91 19.89
CA GLU A 118 11.72 -11.77 19.98
C GLU A 118 12.48 -13.03 19.54
N ASP A 119 11.85 -14.18 19.78
CA ASP A 119 12.26 -15.48 19.28
C ASP A 119 11.31 -15.76 18.12
N GLY A 120 11.78 -16.16 16.93
CA GLY A 120 10.90 -16.49 15.79
C GLY A 120 9.91 -17.66 16.01
N GLU A 121 9.71 -18.06 17.27
CA GLU A 121 8.65 -18.93 17.75
C GLU A 121 7.42 -18.06 18.05
N PRO A 122 6.25 -18.36 17.45
CA PRO A 122 5.04 -17.60 17.74
C PRO A 122 4.82 -17.58 19.26
N ALA A 123 4.46 -16.41 19.79
CA ALA A 123 4.04 -16.21 21.17
C ALA A 123 3.22 -17.41 21.59
N GLU A 124 3.56 -18.06 22.71
CA GLU A 124 2.77 -19.16 23.24
C GLU A 124 1.35 -18.65 23.51
N VAL A 125 0.50 -18.68 22.48
CA VAL A 125 -0.92 -18.45 22.60
C VAL A 125 -1.41 -19.68 23.32
N GLY A 126 -1.90 -19.50 24.55
CA GLY A 126 -2.39 -20.57 25.40
C GLY A 126 -3.13 -21.62 24.57
N SER A 127 -2.74 -22.88 24.76
CA SER A 127 -2.85 -24.05 23.86
C SER A 127 -4.15 -24.29 23.06
N ALA A 128 -5.23 -23.55 23.33
CA ALA A 128 -6.48 -23.59 22.57
C ALA A 128 -6.49 -22.66 21.35
N GLU A 129 -5.82 -21.50 21.39
CA GLU A 129 -5.85 -20.52 20.30
C GLU A 129 -4.74 -20.75 19.25
N ALA A 130 -3.62 -21.36 19.63
CA ALA A 130 -2.56 -21.77 18.69
C ALA A 130 -3.05 -22.80 17.66
N THR A 131 -3.95 -23.71 18.05
CA THR A 131 -4.58 -24.66 17.14
C THR A 131 -5.49 -23.97 16.12
N PHE A 132 -6.14 -22.87 16.51
CA PHE A 132 -7.03 -22.11 15.64
C PHE A 132 -6.27 -21.39 14.51
N TRP A 133 -5.14 -20.76 14.84
CA TRP A 133 -4.31 -20.06 13.85
C TRP A 133 -3.54 -21.00 12.93
N ASP A 134 -2.97 -22.10 13.44
CA ASP A 134 -2.28 -23.11 12.59
C ASP A 134 -3.26 -23.73 11.57
N GLN A 135 -4.50 -23.98 11.96
CA GLN A 135 -5.52 -24.50 11.06
C GLN A 135 -5.96 -23.49 9.99
N ARG A 136 -6.02 -22.20 10.32
CA ARG A 136 -6.35 -21.12 9.38
C ARG A 136 -5.18 -20.84 8.41
N PHE A 137 -3.94 -20.81 8.90
CA PHE A 137 -2.75 -20.64 8.04
C PHE A 137 -2.60 -21.78 7.04
N ARG A 138 -2.75 -23.04 7.47
CA ARG A 138 -2.72 -24.19 6.54
C ARG A 138 -3.82 -24.13 5.48
N THR A 139 -5.01 -23.66 5.87
CA THR A 139 -6.12 -23.48 4.93
C THR A 139 -5.84 -22.37 3.92
N TYR A 140 -5.26 -21.25 4.38
CA TYR A 140 -4.93 -20.11 3.53
C TYR A 140 -3.78 -20.41 2.55
N SER A 141 -2.73 -21.11 2.99
CA SER A 141 -1.63 -21.53 2.12
C SER A 141 -2.05 -22.59 1.09
N GLN A 142 -3.02 -23.44 1.41
CA GLN A 142 -3.57 -24.40 0.44
C GLN A 142 -4.49 -23.73 -0.59
N ALA A 143 -5.20 -22.67 -0.20
CA ALA A 143 -6.00 -21.87 -1.14
C ALA A 143 -5.10 -21.12 -2.14
N LEU A 144 -4.05 -20.45 -1.65
CA LEU A 144 -3.09 -19.74 -2.49
C LEU A 144 -2.33 -20.64 -3.47
N ARG A 145 -1.99 -21.88 -3.09
CA ARG A 145 -1.38 -22.84 -4.03
C ARG A 145 -2.35 -23.29 -5.13
N LYS A 146 -3.63 -23.47 -4.79
CA LYS A 146 -4.65 -23.84 -5.77
C LYS A 146 -4.95 -22.73 -6.77
N ASP A 147 -4.87 -21.47 -6.36
CA ASP A 147 -5.10 -20.34 -7.27
C ASP A 147 -3.94 -20.17 -8.26
N VAL A 148 -2.69 -20.36 -7.81
CA VAL A 148 -1.49 -20.35 -8.67
C VAL A 148 -1.51 -21.52 -9.67
N ASP A 149 -1.86 -22.74 -9.21
CA ASP A 149 -1.94 -23.91 -10.09
C ASP A 149 -3.08 -23.79 -11.13
N ASN A 150 -4.15 -23.04 -10.83
CA ASN A 150 -5.30 -22.85 -11.71
C ASN A 150 -5.05 -21.74 -12.77
N GLU A 151 -4.25 -20.72 -12.46
CA GLU A 151 -3.77 -19.72 -13.43
C GLU A 151 -2.75 -20.32 -14.43
N GLU A 152 -1.89 -21.25 -13.99
CA GLU A 152 -0.96 -21.96 -14.89
C GLU A 152 -1.70 -22.96 -15.82
N ALA A 153 -2.80 -23.56 -15.35
CA ALA A 153 -3.62 -24.45 -16.17
C ALA A 153 -4.40 -23.70 -17.27
N SER A 154 -4.96 -22.51 -16.97
CA SER A 154 -5.76 -21.75 -17.96
C SER A 154 -4.92 -21.10 -19.06
N GLY A 155 -3.62 -20.90 -18.85
CA GLY A 155 -2.68 -20.37 -19.87
C GLY A 155 -2.23 -21.40 -20.92
N SER A 156 -2.63 -22.67 -20.78
CA SER A 156 -2.17 -23.77 -21.64
C SER A 156 -3.18 -24.25 -22.70
N GLU A 157 -4.40 -23.68 -22.74
CA GLU A 157 -5.45 -24.04 -23.70
C GLU A 157 -5.70 -23.02 -24.84
N GLU A 158 -4.95 -21.93 -24.90
CA GLU A 158 -4.92 -21.03 -26.09
C GLU A 158 -3.52 -21.03 -26.75
N ARG A 159 -3.22 -22.11 -27.47
CA ARG A 159 -2.21 -22.13 -28.55
C ARG A 159 -2.69 -22.94 -29.74
#